data_AF-A0A2T3WCR9-F1
#
_entry.id   AF-A0A2T3WCR9-F1
#
_cell.length_a   1.000
_cell.length_b   1.000
_cell.length_c   1.000
_cell.angle_alpha   90.00
_cell.angle_beta   90.00
_cell.angle_gamma   90.00
#
_symmetry.space_group_name_H-M   'P 1'
#
loop_
_entity.id
_entity.type
_entity.pdbx_description
1 polymer ?
#
loop_
_entity_poly.entity_id
_entity_poly.type
_entity_poly.pdbx_seq_one_letter_code
_entity_poly.pdbx_strand_id
1 'polypeptide(L)'
;MNLPARVRVTCPPLPLAPALRAAAARLCPQVGAEALSAAALAIAGGTVIGAHLRWPGGEAAQVETGWRGRGIEEALREAVKERG
;
A
#
# COMPACT_ATOMS: atom_id res chain seq x y z
N MET A 1 12.89 -10.78 4.67
CA MET A 1 12.92 -9.72 3.64
C MET A 1 13.65 -8.52 4.23
N ASN A 2 14.67 -7.94 3.56
CA ASN A 2 15.41 -6.78 4.08
C ASN A 2 14.90 -5.50 3.41
N LEU A 3 13.94 -4.81 4.04
CA LEU A 3 13.49 -3.50 3.57
C LEU A 3 14.58 -2.45 3.82
N PRO A 4 14.64 -1.36 3.02
CA PRO A 4 15.51 -0.24 3.35
C PRO A 4 15.21 0.25 4.77
N ALA A 5 16.25 0.57 5.55
CA ALA A 5 16.17 0.79 7.01
C ALA A 5 15.14 1.84 7.48
N ARG A 6 14.58 2.66 6.59
CA ARG A 6 13.56 3.67 6.89
C ARG A 6 12.16 3.37 6.37
N VAL A 7 11.95 2.22 5.71
CA VAL A 7 10.65 1.85 5.15
C VAL A 7 9.90 0.97 6.14
N ARG A 8 8.66 1.35 6.45
CA ARG A 8 7.73 0.54 7.25
C ARG A 8 6.53 0.18 6.40
N VAL A 9 6.14 -1.08 6.42
CA VAL A 9 4.87 -1.53 5.85
C VAL A 9 3.83 -1.59 6.96
N THR A 10 2.65 -1.06 6.70
CA THR A 10 1.53 -1.06 7.64
C THR A 10 0.24 -1.47 6.95
N CYS A 11 -0.63 -2.18 7.68
CA CYS A 11 -1.97 -2.56 7.23
C CYS A 11 -2.99 -1.77 8.05
N PRO A 12 -3.36 -0.55 7.61
CA PRO A 12 -4.34 0.25 8.34
C PRO A 12 -5.71 -0.44 8.36
N PRO A 13 -6.52 -0.22 9.42
CA PRO A 13 -7.91 -0.66 9.42
C PRO A 13 -8.69 0.04 8.32
N LEU A 14 -9.78 -0.60 7.88
CA LEU A 14 -10.69 -0.07 6.88
C LEU A 14 -11.96 0.48 7.56
N PRO A 15 -12.55 1.58 7.06
CA PRO A 15 -12.12 2.38 5.91
C PRO A 15 -10.84 3.19 6.20
N LEU A 16 -10.05 3.46 5.15
CA LEU A 16 -8.82 4.22 5.29
C LEU A 16 -9.08 5.64 5.80
N ALA A 17 -8.25 6.11 6.72
CA ALA A 17 -8.25 7.51 7.15
C ALA A 17 -8.02 8.47 5.96
N PRO A 18 -8.56 9.70 5.97
CA PRO A 18 -8.54 10.60 4.81
C PRO A 18 -7.16 10.81 4.17
N ALA A 19 -6.11 10.97 4.98
CA ALA A 19 -4.74 11.15 4.50
C ALA A 19 -4.20 9.91 3.77
N LEU A 20 -4.47 8.71 4.30
CA LEU A 20 -4.06 7.45 3.68
C LEU A 20 -4.86 7.17 2.42
N ARG A 21 -6.15 7.52 2.41
CA ARG A 21 -7.01 7.45 1.23
C ARG A 21 -6.50 8.33 0.09
N ALA A 22 -6.12 9.58 0.38
CA ALA A 22 -5.56 10.48 -0.62
C ALA A 22 -4.24 9.94 -1.21
N ALA A 23 -3.35 9.41 -0.36
CA ALA A 23 -2.11 8.80 -0.81
C ALA A 23 -2.33 7.55 -1.67
N ALA A 24 -3.24 6.67 -1.24
CA ALA A 24 -3.64 5.48 -1.98
C ALA A 24 -4.25 5.84 -3.35
N ALA A 25 -5.13 6.85 -3.41
CA ALA A 25 -5.73 7.34 -4.65
C ALA A 25 -4.69 7.96 -5.61
N ARG A 26 -3.66 8.64 -5.09
CA ARG A 26 -2.55 9.16 -5.91
C ARG A 26 -1.74 8.05 -6.56
N LEU A 27 -1.46 6.97 -5.81
CA LEU A 27 -0.64 5.84 -6.29
C LEU A 27 -1.44 4.87 -7.18
N CYS A 28 -2.71 4.65 -6.84
CA CYS A 28 -3.61 3.73 -7.50
C CYS A 28 -4.92 4.45 -7.88
N PRO A 29 -4.90 5.39 -8.85
CA PRO A 29 -6.07 6.20 -9.23
C PRO A 29 -7.24 5.37 -9.78
N GLN A 30 -6.96 4.17 -10.27
CA GLN A 30 -7.97 3.22 -10.76
C GLN A 30 -8.84 2.61 -9.65
N VAL A 31 -8.52 2.85 -8.37
CA VAL A 31 -9.21 2.22 -7.24
C VAL A 31 -10.16 3.20 -6.58
N GLY A 32 -11.46 2.95 -6.70
CA GLY A 32 -12.47 3.61 -5.89
C GLY A 32 -12.33 3.17 -4.43
N ALA A 33 -12.02 4.11 -3.54
CA ALA A 33 -11.70 3.84 -2.14
C ALA A 33 -12.83 3.22 -1.30
N GLU A 34 -14.03 3.06 -1.84
CA GLU A 34 -15.25 2.76 -1.10
C GLU A 34 -15.46 1.25 -0.82
N ALA A 35 -14.72 0.36 -1.50
CA ALA A 35 -14.89 -1.09 -1.36
C ALA A 35 -13.56 -1.84 -1.17
N LEU A 36 -12.60 -1.24 -0.48
CA LEU A 36 -11.38 -1.95 -0.12
C LEU A 36 -11.72 -3.11 0.84
N SER A 37 -11.19 -4.29 0.55
CA SER A 37 -11.23 -5.48 1.40
C SER A 37 -9.93 -5.65 2.19
N ALA A 38 -8.82 -5.13 1.67
CA ALA A 38 -7.54 -5.05 2.37
C ALA A 38 -6.68 -3.92 1.79
N ALA A 39 -5.79 -3.38 2.62
CA ALA A 39 -4.82 -2.36 2.22
C ALA A 39 -3.51 -2.55 2.98
N ALA A 40 -2.39 -2.46 2.27
CA ALA A 40 -1.06 -2.29 2.84
C ALA A 40 -0.41 -1.04 2.27
N LEU A 41 0.29 -0.29 3.11
CA LEU A 41 0.95 0.96 2.75
C LEU A 41 2.41 0.93 3.19
N ALA A 42 3.30 1.35 2.31
CA ALA A 42 4.72 1.51 2.58
C ALA A 42 5.01 2.99 2.89
N ILE A 43 5.61 3.24 4.04
CA ILE A 43 5.87 4.58 4.57
C ILE A 43 7.36 4.76 4.77
N ALA A 44 7.91 5.85 4.23
CA ALA A 44 9.29 6.29 4.46
C ALA A 44 9.30 7.77 4.79
N GLY A 45 9.96 8.16 5.89
CA GLY A 45 10.05 9.56 6.30
C GLY A 45 8.70 10.26 6.55
N GLY A 46 7.66 9.50 6.92
CA GLY A 46 6.30 10.02 7.12
C GLY A 46 5.46 10.14 5.85
N THR A 47 6.01 9.78 4.69
CA THR A 47 5.31 9.80 3.40
C THR A 47 4.99 8.40 2.92
N VAL A 48 3.79 8.20 2.38
CA VAL A 48 3.40 6.95 1.72
C VAL A 48 4.06 6.90 0.34
N ILE A 49 4.97 5.95 0.17
CA ILE A 49 5.78 5.73 -1.04
C ILE A 49 5.31 4.52 -1.86
N GLY A 50 4.39 3.73 -1.31
CA GLY A 50 3.83 2.57 -1.99
C GLY A 50 2.53 2.11 -1.34
N ALA A 51 1.69 1.47 -2.13
CA ALA A 51 0.41 0.95 -1.71
C ALA A 51 0.11 -0.36 -2.43
N HIS A 52 -0.52 -1.29 -1.73
CA HIS A 52 -1.18 -2.45 -2.31
C HIS A 52 -2.59 -2.51 -1.74
N LEU A 53 -3.56 -2.41 -2.65
CA LEU A 53 -4.99 -2.35 -2.36
C LEU A 53 -5.68 -3.55 -2.98
N ARG A 54 -6.63 -4.15 -2.26
CA ARG A 54 -7.47 -5.25 -2.76
C ARG A 54 -8.94 -4.92 -2.55
N TRP A 55 -9.79 -5.20 -3.54
CA TRP A 55 -11.24 -5.01 -3.50
C TRP A 55 -11.96 -6.17 -4.20
N PRO A 56 -13.28 -6.31 -4.06
CA PRO A 56 -14.03 -7.30 -4.83
C PRO A 56 -13.83 -7.07 -6.33
N GLY A 57 -13.19 -8.03 -7.00
CA GLY A 57 -12.93 -7.98 -8.44
C GLY A 57 -11.54 -7.51 -8.85
N GLY A 58 -10.63 -7.21 -7.92
CA GLY A 58 -9.24 -6.93 -8.29
C GLY A 58 -8.31 -6.50 -7.16
N GLU A 59 -7.04 -6.35 -7.53
CA GLU A 59 -6.01 -5.74 -6.70
C GLU A 59 -5.11 -4.84 -7.54
N ALA A 60 -4.51 -3.84 -6.90
CA ALA A 60 -3.52 -2.97 -7.50
C ALA A 60 -2.40 -2.68 -6.50
N ALA A 61 -1.17 -2.80 -6.99
CA ALA A 61 0.04 -2.45 -6.26
C ALA A 61 0.83 -1.40 -7.04
N GLN A 62 1.30 -0.37 -6.34
CA GLN A 62 2.17 0.65 -6.91
C GLN A 62 3.20 1.08 -5.88
N VAL A 63 4.44 1.26 -6.34
CA VAL A 63 5.55 1.85 -5.57
C VAL A 63 6.17 2.97 -6.40
N GLU A 64 6.51 4.07 -5.76
CA GLU A 64 7.19 5.19 -6.40
C GLU A 64 8.50 4.76 -7.05
N THR A 65 8.81 5.30 -8.23
CA THR A 65 9.91 4.84 -9.10
C THR A 65 11.26 4.77 -8.39
N GLY A 66 11.60 5.74 -7.53
CA GLY A 66 12.88 5.74 -6.78
C GLY A 66 13.00 4.66 -5.70
N TRP A 67 11.88 4.01 -5.36
CA TRP A 67 11.76 3.01 -4.31
C TRP A 67 11.54 1.59 -4.85
N ARG A 68 11.33 1.43 -6.16
CA ARG A 68 11.13 0.13 -6.81
C ARG A 68 12.35 -0.77 -6.74
N GLY A 69 12.12 -2.08 -6.76
CA GLY A 69 13.19 -3.09 -6.76
C GLY A 69 13.94 -3.20 -5.43
N ARG A 70 13.40 -2.64 -4.35
CA ARG A 70 13.97 -2.66 -2.99
C ARG A 70 13.25 -3.66 -2.06
N GLY A 71 12.44 -4.56 -2.62
CA GLY A 71 11.65 -5.54 -1.87
C GLY A 71 10.40 -4.97 -1.21
N ILE A 72 9.99 -3.74 -1.56
CA ILE A 72 8.80 -3.09 -0.99
C ILE A 72 7.53 -3.68 -1.58
N GLU A 73 7.54 -3.96 -2.88
CA GLU A 73 6.44 -4.59 -3.62
C GLU A 73 6.09 -5.95 -3.01
N GLU A 74 7.11 -6.76 -2.72
CA GLU A 74 6.96 -8.07 -2.09
C GLU A 74 6.40 -7.93 -0.66
N ALA A 75 6.99 -7.03 0.14
CA ALA A 75 6.52 -6.81 1.50
C ALA A 75 5.07 -6.31 1.56
N LEU A 76 4.66 -5.46 0.62
CA LEU A 76 3.27 -5.01 0.47
C LEU A 76 2.34 -6.17 0.09
N ARG A 77 2.76 -7.04 -0.83
CA ARG A 77 2.00 -8.23 -1.23
C ARG A 77 1.77 -9.18 -0.07
N GLU A 78 2.80 -9.52 0.68
CA GLU A 78 2.67 -10.42 1.83
C GLU A 78 1.78 -9.80 2.91
N ALA A 79 1.93 -8.51 3.18
CA ALA A 79 1.12 -7.79 4.17
C ALA A 79 -0.38 -7.76 3.84
N VAL A 80 -0.76 -7.73 2.55
CA VAL A 80 -2.16 -7.84 2.11
C VAL A 80 -2.68 -9.28 2.23
N LYS A 81 -1.84 -10.28 1.93
CA LYS A 81 -2.21 -11.71 2.06
C LYS A 81 -2.49 -12.12 3.50
N GLU A 82 -1.67 -11.68 4.45
CA GLU A 82 -1.83 -11.98 5.87
C GLU A 82 -3.10 -11.37 6.50
N ARG A 83 -3.76 -10.43 5.80
CA ARG A 83 -4.94 -9.70 6.26
C ARG A 83 -6.23 -10.04 5.50
N GLY A 84 -6.17 -10.99 4.56
CA GLY A 84 -7.32 -11.56 3.84
C GLY A 84 -7.70 -12.92 4.33
#